data_AF-A0A3M8BCK7-F1
#
_entry.id   AF-A0A3M8BCK7-F1
#
_cell.length_a   1.000
_cell.length_b   1.000
_cell.length_c   1.000
_cell.angle_alpha   90.00
_cell.angle_beta   90.00
_cell.angle_gamma   90.00
#
_symmetry.space_group_name_H-M   'P 1'
#
loop_
_entity.id
_entity.type
_entity.pdbx_description
1 polymer ?
#
loop_
_entity_poly.entity_id
_entity_poly.type
_entity_poly.pdbx_seq_one_letter_code
_entity_poly.pdbx_strand_id
1 'polypeptide(L)'
;MEDGVYVLIKKGDPELVQKRRFLRRDEYTIGRRGSQLAPDIAFSSPYVSRRHAVIRKIGNQYTISDLESKHGTEVNGAPIRQTPQPLFHGDLISLAKGVVELVFFAEGSELDVTREFSFPLLHATVPAAASSGLVINLERREIRLDGARIPLTGKDMDLLTLLYQRANQAVSYEEIMVAIWPERMIHAEISVPDVGRAEINALVYRLRKRLGKYGQKVTTIPRFGYMWEE
;
A
#
# COMPACT_ATOMS: atom_id res chain seq x y z
N MET A 1 21.33 0.62 15.75
CA MET A 1 20.26 1.43 16.38
C MET A 1 18.96 0.78 15.94
N GLU A 2 17.94 0.63 16.80
CA GLU A 2 16.81 -0.30 16.59
C GLU A 2 16.00 -0.04 15.29
N ASP A 3 16.49 -0.57 14.17
CA ASP A 3 15.77 -0.78 12.91
C ASP A 3 14.71 -1.86 13.18
N GLY A 4 13.45 -1.45 13.29
CA GLY A 4 12.37 -2.32 13.75
C GLY A 4 11.13 -2.19 12.88
N VAL A 5 10.38 -3.28 12.74
CA VAL A 5 9.06 -3.25 12.11
C VAL A 5 8.09 -2.48 12.99
N TYR A 6 7.34 -1.53 12.44
CA TYR A 6 6.37 -0.73 13.20
C TYR A 6 5.15 -0.34 12.36
N VAL A 7 4.08 0.08 13.04
CA VAL A 7 2.97 0.81 12.41
C VAL A 7 2.96 2.27 12.86
N LEU A 8 2.81 3.18 11.91
CA LEU A 8 2.65 4.62 12.14
C LEU A 8 1.17 4.97 12.14
N ILE A 9 0.70 5.64 13.18
CA ILE A 9 -0.70 6.05 13.28
C ILE A 9 -0.90 7.37 12.53
N LYS A 10 -1.55 7.33 11.35
CA LYS A 10 -1.86 8.52 10.53
C LYS A 10 -3.12 9.22 11.02
N LYS A 11 -4.13 8.46 11.46
CA LYS A 11 -5.46 8.96 11.85
C LYS A 11 -6.06 8.10 12.95
N GLY A 12 -6.81 8.71 13.87
CA GLY A 12 -7.43 8.04 15.02
C GLY A 12 -7.48 8.95 16.23
N ASP A 13 -7.15 8.42 17.42
CA ASP A 13 -7.10 9.20 18.65
C ASP A 13 -6.00 10.29 18.55
N PRO A 14 -6.29 11.57 18.86
CA PRO A 14 -5.34 12.67 18.70
C PRO A 14 -4.00 12.45 19.41
N GLU A 15 -4.03 11.84 20.59
CA GLU A 15 -2.84 11.53 21.40
C GLU A 15 -1.94 10.45 20.80
N LEU A 16 -2.42 9.73 19.78
CA LEU A 16 -1.74 8.62 19.12
C LEU A 16 -1.25 8.97 17.72
N VAL A 17 -1.80 10.00 17.08
CA VAL A 17 -1.41 10.44 15.73
C VAL A 17 0.10 10.75 15.68
N GLN A 18 0.75 10.37 14.58
CA GLN A 18 2.21 10.39 14.37
C GLN A 18 3.04 9.50 15.32
N LYS A 19 2.44 8.77 16.26
CA LYS A 19 3.19 7.83 17.10
C LYS A 19 3.44 6.53 16.34
N ARG A 20 4.65 6.00 16.55
CA ARG A 20 5.05 4.66 16.09
C ARG A 20 4.66 3.62 17.14
N ARG A 21 4.20 2.46 16.67
CA ARG A 21 3.99 1.26 17.47
C ARG A 21 4.87 0.14 16.91
N PHE A 22 5.98 -0.11 17.60
CA PHE A 22 6.93 -1.14 17.22
C PHE A 22 6.36 -2.53 17.44
N LEU A 23 6.45 -3.37 16.42
CA LEU A 23 5.99 -4.75 16.41
C LEU A 23 7.18 -5.67 16.77
N ARG A 24 7.39 -5.84 18.07
CA ARG A 24 8.44 -6.68 18.69
C ARG A 24 7.98 -8.11 19.03
N ARG A 25 6.68 -8.34 19.14
CA ARG A 25 6.04 -9.65 19.39
C ARG A 25 5.51 -10.27 18.11
N ASP A 26 5.11 -11.54 18.18
CA ASP A 26 4.55 -12.24 17.02
C ASP A 26 3.07 -11.94 16.78
N GLU A 27 2.34 -11.40 17.76
CA GLU A 27 0.93 -11.02 17.62
C GLU A 27 0.65 -9.65 18.26
N TYR A 28 -0.12 -8.84 17.54
CA TYR A 28 -0.59 -7.52 17.98
C TYR A 28 -2.06 -7.35 17.68
N THR A 29 -2.84 -7.13 18.74
CA THR A 29 -4.27 -6.88 18.62
C THR A 29 -4.55 -5.39 18.44
N ILE A 30 -5.42 -5.07 17.47
CA ILE A 30 -5.89 -3.71 17.20
C ILE A 30 -7.37 -3.64 17.50
N GLY A 31 -7.79 -2.62 18.25
CA GLY A 31 -9.19 -2.48 18.56
C GLY A 31 -9.52 -1.31 19.47
N ARG A 32 -10.76 -1.30 19.94
CA ARG A 32 -11.28 -0.26 20.82
C ARG A 32 -11.01 -0.56 22.29
N ARG A 33 -10.51 0.43 23.01
CA ARG A 33 -10.31 0.39 24.46
C ARG A 33 -11.64 0.13 25.18
N GLY A 34 -11.61 -0.77 26.16
CA GLY A 34 -12.74 -1.05 27.04
C GLY A 34 -12.28 -1.29 28.47
N SER A 35 -13.23 -1.42 29.40
CA SER A 35 -12.96 -1.63 30.83
C SER A 35 -12.31 -2.97 31.16
N GLN A 36 -12.52 -4.00 30.32
CA GLN A 36 -12.03 -5.37 30.54
C GLN A 36 -11.10 -5.87 29.42
N LEU A 37 -10.92 -5.11 28.35
CA LEU A 37 -10.12 -5.51 27.20
C LEU A 37 -9.23 -4.33 26.76
N ALA A 38 -7.92 -4.59 26.75
CA ALA A 38 -6.89 -3.63 26.32
C ALA A 38 -6.13 -4.22 25.12
N PRO A 39 -6.53 -3.88 23.88
CA PRO A 39 -5.75 -4.22 22.70
C PRO A 39 -4.34 -3.61 22.76
N ASP A 40 -3.36 -4.24 22.12
CA ASP A 40 -1.99 -3.72 22.07
C ASP A 40 -1.93 -2.35 21.37
N ILE A 41 -2.77 -2.17 20.36
CA ILE A 41 -2.99 -0.90 19.67
C ILE A 41 -4.45 -0.50 19.87
N ALA A 42 -4.68 0.26 20.95
CA ALA A 42 -6.01 0.62 21.41
C ALA A 42 -6.43 2.02 20.95
N PHE A 43 -7.65 2.12 20.40
CA PHE A 43 -8.31 3.37 20.01
C PHE A 43 -9.56 3.64 20.86
N SER A 44 -9.99 4.88 20.96
CA SER A 44 -11.17 5.28 21.73
C SER A 44 -12.48 5.22 20.93
N SER A 45 -12.39 5.40 19.60
CA SER A 45 -13.55 5.58 18.74
C SER A 45 -14.54 4.41 18.78
N PRO A 46 -15.86 4.66 18.99
CA PRO A 46 -16.89 3.62 19.09
C PRO A 46 -17.12 2.83 17.79
N TYR A 47 -16.69 3.37 16.64
CA TYR A 47 -16.74 2.67 15.35
C TYR A 47 -15.68 1.58 15.22
N VAL A 48 -14.63 1.65 16.02
CA VAL A 48 -13.65 0.56 16.12
C VAL A 48 -14.23 -0.53 17.02
N SER A 49 -14.09 -1.79 16.58
CA SER A 49 -14.55 -2.95 17.33
C SER A 49 -13.56 -3.26 18.46
N ARG A 50 -14.02 -3.84 19.58
CA ARG A 50 -13.13 -4.15 20.72
C ARG A 50 -11.96 -5.05 20.31
N ARG A 51 -12.26 -6.06 19.49
CA ARG A 51 -11.29 -6.86 18.74
C ARG A 51 -11.57 -6.57 17.27
N HIS A 52 -10.78 -5.73 16.63
CA HIS A 52 -11.09 -5.26 15.27
C HIS A 52 -10.24 -5.99 14.24
N ALA A 53 -8.93 -5.96 14.44
CA ALA A 53 -7.97 -6.64 13.58
C ALA A 53 -6.83 -7.19 14.41
N VAL A 54 -6.06 -8.09 13.81
CA VAL A 54 -4.84 -8.63 14.41
C VAL A 54 -3.74 -8.63 13.37
N ILE A 55 -2.56 -8.16 13.76
CA ILE A 55 -1.33 -8.32 13.00
C ILE A 55 -0.56 -9.50 13.59
N ARG A 56 -0.14 -10.43 12.74
CA ARG A 56 0.67 -11.59 13.12
C ARG A 56 1.94 -11.69 12.31
N LYS A 57 3.02 -12.09 12.95
CA LYS A 57 4.24 -12.54 12.29
C LYS A 57 4.16 -14.05 12.08
N ILE A 58 4.21 -14.49 10.83
CA ILE A 58 4.26 -15.90 10.44
C ILE A 58 5.58 -16.10 9.71
N GLY A 59 6.54 -16.76 10.37
CA GLY A 59 7.91 -16.85 9.87
C GLY A 59 8.55 -15.46 9.79
N ASN A 60 8.93 -15.03 8.57
CA ASN A 60 9.49 -13.69 8.33
C ASN A 60 8.46 -12.69 7.76
N GLN A 61 7.21 -13.10 7.60
CA GLN A 61 6.17 -12.28 6.97
C GLN A 61 5.19 -11.76 8.02
N TYR A 62 4.87 -10.46 7.97
CA TYR A 62 3.75 -9.90 8.74
C TYR A 62 2.46 -10.07 7.94
N THR A 63 1.38 -10.40 8.62
CA THR A 63 0.04 -10.56 8.05
C THR A 63 -0.97 -9.82 8.91
N ILE A 64 -2.10 -9.44 8.32
CA ILE A 64 -3.24 -8.84 9.01
C ILE A 64 -4.51 -9.63 8.70
N SER A 65 -5.35 -9.81 9.72
CA SER A 65 -6.69 -10.39 9.61
C SER A 65 -7.69 -9.48 10.29
N ASP A 66 -8.87 -9.33 9.67
CA ASP A 66 -10.04 -8.74 10.34
C ASP A 66 -10.63 -9.77 11.33
N LEU A 67 -11.02 -9.32 12.52
CA LEU A 67 -11.60 -10.17 13.57
C LEU A 67 -13.13 -10.05 13.61
N GLU A 68 -13.77 -10.15 12.43
CA GLU A 68 -15.21 -9.96 12.24
C GLU A 68 -15.68 -8.61 12.77
N SER A 69 -14.96 -7.56 12.40
CA SER A 69 -15.25 -6.22 12.86
C SER A 69 -16.54 -5.69 12.25
N LYS A 70 -17.30 -4.90 13.03
CA LYS A 70 -18.59 -4.36 12.59
C LYS A 70 -18.49 -3.47 11.35
N HIS A 71 -17.39 -2.76 11.20
CA HIS A 71 -17.21 -1.73 10.18
C HIS A 71 -16.11 -2.06 9.16
N GLY A 72 -15.50 -3.25 9.27
CA GLY A 72 -14.50 -3.76 8.35
C GLY A 72 -13.11 -3.18 8.54
N THR A 73 -12.13 -3.96 8.07
CA THR A 73 -10.73 -3.57 7.90
C THR A 73 -10.40 -3.55 6.42
N GLU A 74 -9.62 -2.57 5.99
CA GLU A 74 -9.14 -2.43 4.62
C GLU A 74 -7.61 -2.31 4.60
N VAL A 75 -6.97 -2.91 3.60
CA VAL A 75 -5.55 -2.72 3.31
C VAL A 75 -5.45 -2.13 1.91
N ASN A 76 -4.82 -0.96 1.78
CA ASN A 76 -4.74 -0.17 0.55
C ASN A 76 -6.12 0.03 -0.13
N GLY A 77 -7.16 0.26 0.69
CA GLY A 77 -8.55 0.44 0.24
C GLY A 77 -9.26 -0.85 -0.20
N ALA A 78 -8.61 -2.02 -0.13
CA ALA A 78 -9.24 -3.30 -0.37
C ALA A 78 -9.74 -3.90 0.95
N PRO A 79 -11.04 -4.23 1.08
CA PRO A 79 -11.55 -4.86 2.30
C PRO A 79 -10.95 -6.26 2.47
N ILE A 80 -10.52 -6.53 3.70
CA ILE A 80 -9.99 -7.84 4.10
C ILE A 80 -11.00 -8.54 5.03
N ARG A 81 -10.83 -9.85 5.20
CA ARG A 81 -11.65 -10.69 6.10
C ARG A 81 -10.75 -11.40 7.10
N GLN A 82 -11.25 -12.47 7.72
CA GLN A 82 -10.51 -13.27 8.71
C GLN A 82 -9.28 -13.96 8.11
N THR A 83 -9.28 -14.25 6.81
CA THR A 83 -8.14 -14.85 6.11
C THR A 83 -6.91 -13.94 6.17
N PRO A 84 -5.78 -14.38 6.75
CA PRO A 84 -4.57 -13.58 6.85
C PRO A 84 -4.10 -13.04 5.50
N GLN A 85 -3.93 -11.73 5.42
CA GLN A 85 -3.39 -11.03 4.26
C GLN A 85 -1.97 -10.56 4.55
N PRO A 86 -0.99 -10.77 3.67
CA PRO A 86 0.37 -10.28 3.87
C PRO A 86 0.40 -8.75 3.91
N LEU A 87 1.23 -8.21 4.81
CA LEU A 87 1.57 -6.79 4.90
C LEU A 87 2.97 -6.54 4.35
N PHE A 88 3.08 -5.54 3.49
CA PHE A 88 4.34 -5.08 2.92
C PHE A 88 4.66 -3.66 3.41
N HIS A 89 5.96 -3.32 3.41
CA HIS A 89 6.42 -1.98 3.73
C HIS A 89 5.65 -0.93 2.91
N GLY A 90 5.06 0.04 3.61
CA GLY A 90 4.28 1.14 3.05
C GLY A 90 2.78 0.89 2.97
N ASP A 91 2.28 -0.30 3.31
CA ASP A 91 0.84 -0.61 3.24
C ASP A 91 0.01 0.27 4.20
N LEU A 92 -1.08 0.82 3.68
CA LEU A 92 -2.07 1.59 4.43
C LEU A 92 -3.16 0.67 4.96
N ILE A 93 -3.31 0.60 6.28
CA ILE A 93 -4.36 -0.14 6.96
C ILE A 93 -5.42 0.86 7.42
N SER A 94 -6.66 0.69 6.96
CA SER A 94 -7.81 1.50 7.34
C SER A 94 -8.78 0.66 8.16
N LEU A 95 -9.22 1.19 9.31
CA LEU A 95 -10.21 0.55 10.16
C LEU A 95 -11.49 1.35 10.18
N ALA A 96 -12.61 0.64 10.22
CA ALA A 96 -13.94 1.23 10.32
C ALA A 96 -14.19 2.34 9.29
N LYS A 97 -13.83 2.08 8.03
CA LYS A 97 -13.98 3.00 6.89
C LYS A 97 -13.21 4.32 7.08
N GLY A 98 -11.94 4.23 7.45
CA GLY A 98 -11.04 5.38 7.56
C GLY A 98 -11.19 6.20 8.85
N VAL A 99 -11.83 5.66 9.88
CA VAL A 99 -11.86 6.27 11.22
C VAL A 99 -10.47 6.20 11.85
N VAL A 100 -9.75 5.10 11.62
CA VAL A 100 -8.34 4.93 11.98
C VAL A 100 -7.56 4.56 10.72
N GLU A 101 -6.39 5.17 10.55
CA GLU A 101 -5.47 4.86 9.45
C GLU A 101 -4.07 4.64 10.01
N LEU A 102 -3.45 3.52 9.62
CA LEU A 102 -2.12 3.11 10.01
C LEU A 102 -1.27 2.86 8.76
N VAL A 103 0.03 3.13 8.81
CA VAL A 103 0.96 2.74 7.76
C VAL A 103 1.96 1.75 8.32
N PHE A 104 2.10 0.60 7.68
CA PHE A 104 3.05 -0.44 8.07
C PHE A 104 4.45 -0.16 7.50
N PHE A 105 5.47 -0.25 8.35
CA PHE A 105 6.86 -0.08 7.97
C PHE A 105 7.66 -1.29 8.44
N ALA A 106 8.42 -1.87 7.52
CA ALA A 106 9.48 -2.84 7.82
C ALA A 106 10.77 -2.30 7.18
N GLU A 107 11.77 -1.94 7.99
CA GLU A 107 13.11 -1.58 7.51
C GLU A 107 14.05 -2.77 7.72
N GLY A 108 14.83 -3.11 6.69
CA GLY A 108 16.01 -3.96 6.82
C GLY A 108 15.80 -5.45 7.11
N SER A 109 15.50 -6.22 6.07
CA SER A 109 16.33 -7.40 5.82
C SER A 109 16.66 -7.42 4.33
N GLU A 110 17.93 -7.24 4.00
CA GLU A 110 18.54 -7.67 2.74
C GLU A 110 18.10 -9.10 2.43
N LEU A 111 17.01 -9.28 1.68
CA LEU A 111 16.53 -10.54 1.08
C LEU A 111 15.32 -10.31 0.14
N ASP A 112 14.74 -9.10 0.07
CA ASP A 112 13.64 -8.78 -0.86
C ASP A 112 14.09 -8.50 -2.32
N VAL A 113 15.37 -8.68 -2.62
CA VAL A 113 15.82 -8.87 -4.00
C VAL A 113 15.82 -10.37 -4.25
N THR A 114 14.88 -10.82 -5.09
CA THR A 114 14.71 -12.21 -5.56
C THR A 114 14.20 -13.22 -4.53
N ARG A 115 12.86 -13.42 -4.50
CA ARG A 115 12.28 -14.76 -4.61
C ARG A 115 10.79 -14.69 -4.92
N GLU A 116 10.49 -15.09 -6.14
CA GLU A 116 9.19 -15.52 -6.62
C GLU A 116 8.56 -16.49 -5.61
N PHE A 117 7.30 -16.28 -5.22
CA PHE A 117 6.46 -17.38 -4.76
C PHE A 117 5.07 -17.28 -5.36
N SER A 118 4.81 -18.31 -6.17
CA SER A 118 3.58 -18.72 -6.79
C SER A 118 2.41 -18.71 -5.81
N PHE A 119 1.31 -18.06 -6.18
CA PHE A 119 0.06 -18.17 -5.45
C PHE A 119 -0.64 -19.49 -5.81
N PRO A 120 -1.05 -20.32 -4.83
CA PRO A 120 -2.03 -21.36 -5.05
C PRO A 120 -3.38 -20.72 -5.37
N LEU A 121 -3.91 -21.06 -6.54
CA LEU A 121 -5.24 -20.74 -7.02
C LEU A 121 -6.32 -21.27 -6.07
N LEU A 122 -6.97 -20.41 -5.28
CA LEU A 122 -8.25 -20.73 -4.64
C LEU A 122 -9.12 -19.48 -4.46
N HIS A 123 -9.81 -19.09 -5.54
CA HIS A 123 -11.28 -19.02 -5.57
C HIS A 123 -11.74 -18.57 -6.96
N ALA A 124 -12.08 -19.58 -7.77
CA ALA A 124 -12.91 -19.41 -8.95
C ALA A 124 -14.38 -19.45 -8.55
N THR A 125 -15.14 -18.44 -8.97
CA THR A 125 -16.58 -18.45 -9.35
C THR A 125 -17.04 -16.99 -9.54
N VAL A 126 -17.61 -16.45 -10.64
CA VAL A 126 -17.90 -16.83 -12.05
C VAL A 126 -18.08 -15.47 -12.82
N PRO A 127 -18.54 -15.45 -14.09
CA PRO A 127 -17.81 -15.04 -15.27
C PRO A 127 -17.92 -13.53 -15.59
N ALA A 128 -16.81 -12.88 -15.91
CA ALA A 128 -16.83 -11.72 -16.79
C ALA A 128 -15.85 -12.07 -17.90
N ALA A 129 -16.31 -11.99 -19.15
CA ALA A 129 -15.61 -12.36 -20.38
C ALA A 129 -14.09 -12.20 -20.25
N ALA A 130 -13.35 -13.27 -20.59
CA ALA A 130 -11.90 -13.30 -20.66
C ALA A 130 -11.40 -12.17 -21.57
N SER A 131 -11.24 -11.00 -20.97
CA SER A 131 -10.44 -9.92 -21.50
C SER A 131 -9.01 -10.31 -21.14
N SER A 132 -8.43 -11.19 -21.97
CA SER A 132 -6.99 -11.31 -22.07
C SER A 132 -6.45 -9.92 -22.40
N GLY A 133 -5.73 -9.31 -21.46
CA GLY A 133 -5.60 -7.86 -21.47
C GLY A 133 -5.21 -7.25 -20.13
N LEU A 134 -4.61 -6.06 -20.21
CA LEU A 134 -4.48 -5.16 -19.08
C LEU A 134 -5.73 -4.29 -18.99
N VAL A 135 -6.43 -4.35 -17.86
CA VAL A 135 -7.56 -3.46 -17.55
C VAL A 135 -7.13 -2.56 -16.41
N ILE A 136 -7.12 -1.26 -16.65
CA ILE A 136 -6.84 -0.25 -15.63
C ILE A 136 -8.15 0.48 -15.34
N ASN A 137 -8.60 0.44 -14.09
CA ASN A 137 -9.73 1.23 -13.61
C ASN A 137 -9.20 2.31 -12.68
N LEU A 138 -9.14 3.55 -13.18
CA LEU A 138 -8.61 4.70 -12.45
C LEU A 138 -9.52 5.13 -11.29
N GLU A 139 -10.85 5.05 -11.46
CA GLU A 139 -11.82 5.41 -10.42
C GLU A 139 -11.70 4.50 -9.20
N ARG A 140 -11.56 3.19 -9.44
CA ARG A 140 -11.42 2.17 -8.40
C ARG A 140 -9.97 1.93 -7.99
N ARG A 141 -9.01 2.66 -8.58
CA ARG A 141 -7.56 2.47 -8.42
C ARG A 141 -7.19 0.98 -8.45
N GLU A 142 -7.69 0.27 -9.46
CA GLU A 142 -7.56 -1.18 -9.60
C GLU A 142 -6.98 -1.53 -10.97
N ILE A 143 -6.06 -2.49 -10.99
CA ILE A 143 -5.51 -3.05 -12.22
C ILE A 143 -5.82 -4.54 -12.24
N ARG A 144 -6.23 -5.03 -13.40
CA ARG A 144 -6.37 -6.45 -13.68
C ARG A 144 -5.53 -6.82 -14.88
N LEU A 145 -4.81 -7.94 -14.77
CA LEU A 145 -4.07 -8.55 -15.87
C LEU A 145 -4.66 -9.93 -16.10
N ASP A 146 -5.16 -10.16 -17.32
CA ASP A 146 -5.82 -11.41 -17.71
C ASP A 146 -6.94 -11.81 -16.72
N GLY A 147 -7.68 -10.79 -16.25
CA GLY A 147 -8.77 -10.93 -15.27
C GLY A 147 -8.33 -10.98 -13.80
N ALA A 148 -7.05 -11.23 -13.50
CA ALA A 148 -6.53 -11.28 -12.14
C ALA A 148 -6.14 -9.89 -11.63
N ARG A 149 -6.62 -9.49 -10.44
CA ARG A 149 -6.26 -8.21 -9.83
C ARG A 149 -4.78 -8.19 -9.44
N ILE A 150 -4.07 -7.15 -9.88
CA ILE A 150 -2.70 -6.88 -9.44
C ILE A 150 -2.73 -5.82 -8.34
N PRO A 151 -2.30 -6.14 -7.10
CA PRO A 151 -2.09 -5.14 -6.08
C PRO A 151 -0.85 -4.30 -6.40
N LEU A 152 -0.97 -2.98 -6.33
CA LEU A 152 0.15 -2.02 -6.39
C LEU A 152 0.21 -1.25 -5.07
N THR A 153 1.40 -0.76 -4.71
CA THR A 153 1.56 0.18 -3.59
C THR A 153 0.92 1.52 -3.95
N GLY A 154 0.62 2.37 -2.96
CA GLY A 154 0.02 3.70 -3.21
C GLY A 154 0.81 4.52 -4.23
N LYS A 155 2.14 4.60 -4.06
CA LYS A 155 3.03 5.34 -4.97
C LYS A 155 3.14 4.71 -6.35
N ASP A 156 3.13 3.38 -6.46
CA ASP A 156 3.13 2.72 -7.77
C ASP A 156 1.79 2.95 -8.51
N MET A 157 0.65 2.97 -7.78
CA MET A 157 -0.67 3.34 -8.33
C MET A 157 -0.72 4.81 -8.75
N ASP A 158 -0.20 5.72 -7.92
CA ASP A 158 -0.19 7.14 -8.22
C ASP A 158 0.70 7.42 -9.45
N LEU A 159 1.85 6.74 -9.58
CA LEU A 159 2.72 6.83 -10.76
C LEU A 159 2.00 6.31 -12.00
N LEU A 160 1.36 5.15 -11.92
CA LEU A 160 0.59 4.62 -13.05
C LEU A 160 -0.54 5.57 -13.44
N THR A 161 -1.27 6.11 -12.46
CA THR A 161 -2.38 7.05 -12.71
C THR A 161 -1.89 8.28 -13.43
N LEU A 162 -0.77 8.86 -12.96
CA LEU A 162 -0.15 10.02 -13.58
C LEU A 162 0.26 9.74 -15.03
N LEU A 163 1.00 8.65 -15.26
CA LEU A 163 1.47 8.30 -16.61
C LEU A 163 0.32 7.96 -17.55
N TYR A 164 -0.69 7.24 -17.07
CA TYR A 164 -1.85 6.84 -17.86
C TYR A 164 -2.78 8.02 -18.19
N GLN A 165 -2.99 8.95 -17.26
CA GLN A 165 -3.72 10.20 -17.54
C GLN A 165 -3.00 11.10 -18.55
N ARG A 166 -1.67 10.98 -18.63
CA ARG A 166 -0.80 11.65 -19.60
C ARG A 166 -0.32 10.69 -20.68
N ALA A 167 -1.15 9.74 -21.09
CA ALA A 167 -0.80 8.79 -22.14
C ALA A 167 -0.28 9.52 -23.40
N ASN A 168 0.79 8.99 -23.97
CA ASN A 168 1.54 9.55 -25.11
C ASN A 168 2.13 10.95 -24.87
N GLN A 169 2.22 11.40 -23.61
CA GLN A 169 2.92 12.62 -23.22
C GLN A 169 4.04 12.28 -22.22
N ALA A 170 5.23 12.86 -22.43
CA ALA A 170 6.32 12.71 -21.50
C ALA A 170 6.00 13.46 -20.19
N VAL A 171 6.14 12.76 -19.05
CA VAL A 171 6.03 13.34 -17.72
C VAL A 171 7.45 13.50 -17.16
N SER A 172 7.79 14.71 -16.72
CA SER A 172 9.11 15.04 -16.20
C SER A 172 9.37 14.44 -14.81
N TYR A 173 10.64 14.32 -14.42
CA TYR A 173 11.00 13.91 -13.07
C TYR A 173 10.38 14.80 -11.99
N GLU A 174 10.31 16.12 -12.22
CA GLU A 174 9.76 17.08 -11.25
C GLU A 174 8.25 16.89 -11.08
N GLU A 175 7.51 16.72 -12.18
CA GLU A 175 6.06 16.41 -12.12
C GLU A 175 5.79 15.11 -11.36
N ILE A 176 6.63 14.09 -11.58
CA ILE A 176 6.55 12.83 -10.82
C ILE A 176 6.84 13.06 -9.34
N MET A 177 7.85 13.86 -8.98
CA MET A 177 8.16 14.15 -7.57
C MET A 177 6.99 14.82 -6.87
N VAL A 178 6.44 15.89 -7.48
CA VAL A 178 5.33 16.67 -6.92
C VAL A 178 4.07 15.82 -6.77
N ALA A 179 3.76 14.98 -7.76
CA ALA A 179 2.56 14.16 -7.73
C ALA A 179 2.62 13.01 -6.71
N ILE A 180 3.81 12.42 -6.50
CA ILE A 180 3.95 11.17 -5.73
C ILE A 180 4.43 11.41 -4.29
N TRP A 181 5.12 12.53 -4.02
CA TRP A 181 5.60 12.91 -2.69
C TRP A 181 5.25 14.37 -2.33
N PRO A 182 3.99 14.82 -2.45
CA PRO A 182 3.62 16.18 -2.06
C PRO A 182 3.90 16.46 -0.58
N GLU A 183 3.90 15.43 0.27
CA GLU A 183 4.20 15.55 1.70
C GLU A 183 5.65 15.95 2.02
N ARG A 184 6.57 15.84 1.06
CA ARG A 184 7.99 16.22 1.23
C ARG A 184 8.27 17.67 0.78
N MET A 185 7.24 18.47 0.51
CA MET A 185 7.36 19.92 0.32
C MET A 185 7.48 20.61 1.68
N ILE A 186 8.71 20.75 2.19
CA ILE A 186 8.97 21.24 3.56
C ILE A 186 8.97 22.78 3.65
N HIS A 187 9.21 23.49 2.53
CA HIS A 187 9.28 24.96 2.50
C HIS A 187 8.50 25.54 1.30
N ALA A 188 7.72 26.59 1.54
CA ALA A 188 6.93 27.28 0.52
C ALA A 188 7.76 27.89 -0.63
N GLU A 189 9.07 28.03 -0.45
CA GLU A 189 10.01 28.53 -1.47
C GLU A 189 10.53 27.43 -2.40
N ILE A 190 10.35 26.15 -2.05
CA ILE A 190 10.84 25.01 -2.84
C ILE A 190 9.69 24.42 -3.65
N SER A 191 9.76 24.56 -4.98
CA SER A 191 8.72 24.07 -5.91
C SER A 191 8.71 22.56 -6.14
N VAL A 192 9.74 21.82 -5.68
CA VAL A 192 9.91 20.38 -5.93
C VAL A 192 10.28 19.63 -4.63
N PRO A 193 9.62 18.51 -4.30
CA PRO A 193 9.95 17.69 -3.12
C PRO A 193 11.39 17.17 -3.10
N ASP A 194 11.97 17.00 -1.90
CA ASP A 194 13.29 16.36 -1.72
C ASP A 194 13.17 14.83 -1.94
N VAL A 195 13.34 14.42 -3.21
CA VAL A 195 13.23 13.04 -3.68
C VAL A 195 14.36 12.77 -4.67
N GLY A 196 15.12 11.71 -4.44
CA GLY A 196 16.19 11.32 -5.35
C GLY A 196 15.67 10.64 -6.62
N ARG A 197 16.37 10.81 -7.75
CA ARG A 197 16.07 10.07 -9.01
C ARG A 197 16.05 8.55 -8.81
N ALA A 198 16.83 8.02 -7.87
CA ALA A 198 16.85 6.61 -7.54
C ALA A 198 15.49 6.10 -7.00
N GLU A 199 14.76 6.90 -6.23
CA GLU A 199 13.44 6.55 -5.72
C GLU A 199 12.42 6.44 -6.88
N ILE A 200 12.46 7.38 -7.83
CA ILE A 200 11.62 7.34 -9.03
C ILE A 200 11.93 6.09 -9.88
N ASN A 201 13.23 5.82 -10.09
CA ASN A 201 13.66 4.67 -10.88
C ASN A 201 13.20 3.34 -10.24
N ALA A 202 13.24 3.25 -8.91
CA ALA A 202 12.73 2.10 -8.18
C ALA A 202 11.21 1.92 -8.37
N LEU A 203 10.42 3.00 -8.32
CA LEU A 203 8.98 2.95 -8.62
C LEU A 203 8.72 2.46 -10.03
N VAL A 204 9.39 3.03 -11.04
CA VAL A 204 9.20 2.63 -12.44
C VAL A 204 9.57 1.17 -12.65
N TYR A 205 10.69 0.72 -12.07
CA TYR A 205 11.11 -0.67 -12.14
C TYR A 205 10.05 -1.62 -11.57
N ARG A 206 9.51 -1.31 -10.37
CA ARG A 206 8.46 -2.13 -9.75
C ARG A 206 7.17 -2.12 -10.55
N LEU A 207 6.76 -0.96 -11.06
CA LEU A 207 5.57 -0.81 -11.88
C LEU A 207 5.68 -1.66 -13.15
N ARG A 208 6.78 -1.55 -13.90
CA ARG A 208 7.03 -2.35 -15.11
C ARG A 208 6.97 -3.84 -14.81
N LYS A 209 7.63 -4.28 -13.73
CA LYS A 209 7.65 -5.69 -13.33
C LYS A 209 6.26 -6.22 -13.01
N ARG A 210 5.42 -5.44 -12.31
CA ARG A 210 4.06 -5.83 -11.94
C ARG A 210 3.09 -5.83 -13.12
N LEU A 211 3.31 -4.98 -14.12
CA LEU A 211 2.52 -4.95 -15.36
C LEU A 211 2.86 -6.10 -16.33
N GLY A 212 3.89 -6.90 -16.04
CA GLY A 212 4.31 -8.01 -16.90
C GLY A 212 4.67 -7.53 -18.31
N LYS A 213 4.10 -8.17 -19.34
CA LYS A 213 4.30 -7.79 -20.75
C LYS A 213 3.89 -6.35 -21.07
N TYR A 214 2.99 -5.75 -20.28
CA TYR A 214 2.58 -4.37 -20.46
C TYR A 214 3.52 -3.36 -19.80
N GLY A 215 4.54 -3.81 -19.06
CA GLY A 215 5.57 -2.93 -18.52
C GLY A 215 6.32 -2.16 -19.61
N GLN A 216 6.40 -2.69 -20.83
CA GLN A 216 7.00 -2.01 -21.98
C GLN A 216 6.25 -0.73 -22.37
N LYS A 217 4.96 -0.60 -22.00
CA LYS A 217 4.19 0.63 -22.20
C LYS A 217 4.71 1.78 -21.36
N VAL A 218 5.38 1.52 -20.24
CA VAL A 218 6.06 2.58 -19.49
C VAL A 218 7.43 2.79 -20.14
N THR A 219 7.59 3.82 -20.97
CA THR A 219 8.83 4.11 -21.69
C THR A 219 9.67 5.15 -20.96
N THR A 220 10.99 5.09 -21.13
CA THR A 220 11.93 6.05 -20.54
C THR A 220 12.22 7.15 -21.54
N ILE A 221 12.04 8.41 -21.14
CA ILE A 221 12.38 9.58 -21.95
C ILE A 221 13.73 10.12 -21.45
N PRO A 222 14.83 9.94 -22.20
CA PRO A 222 16.17 10.23 -21.73
C PRO A 222 16.30 11.65 -21.16
N ARG A 223 16.88 11.76 -19.97
CA ARG A 223 17.16 13.03 -19.27
C ARG A 223 15.92 13.88 -18.93
N PHE A 224 14.71 13.36 -19.15
CA PHE A 224 13.46 14.09 -18.91
C PHE A 224 12.55 13.38 -17.90
N GLY A 225 12.27 12.10 -18.11
CA GLY A 225 11.33 11.36 -17.25
C GLY A 225 10.78 10.09 -17.90
N TYR A 226 9.47 9.89 -17.82
CA TYR A 226 8.80 8.66 -18.25
C TYR A 226 7.48 8.96 -18.97
N MET A 227 7.00 8.01 -19.76
CA MET A 227 5.77 8.14 -20.52
C MET A 227 5.01 6.82 -20.51
N TRP A 228 3.68 6.87 -20.60
CA TRP A 228 2.86 5.73 -20.98
C TRP A 228 2.61 5.74 -22.48
N GLU A 229 2.99 4.69 -23.18
CA GLU A 229 2.75 4.46 -24.60
C GLU A 229 1.56 3.51 -24.77
N GLU A 230 0.51 3.97 -25.45
CA GLU A 230 -0.76 3.25 -25.58
C GLU A 230 -0.75 2.18 -26.68
#